data_AF-A0A7X4D0Z6-F1
#
_entry.id   AF-A0A7X4D0Z6-F1
#
_cell.length_a   1.000
_cell.length_b   1.000
_cell.length_c   1.000
_cell.angle_alpha   90.00
_cell.angle_beta   90.00
_cell.angle_gamma   90.00
#
_symmetry.space_group_name_H-M   'P 1'
#
loop_
_entity.id
_entity.type
_entity.pdbx_description
1 polymer ?
#
loop_
_entity_poly.entity_id
_entity_poly.type
_entity_poly.pdbx_seq_one_letter_code
_entity_poly.pdbx_strand_id
1 'polypeptide(L)' 'MASARESARSAGTLEELRDAVAAFDGCALKKTAMNTVFSDGAPEGRLMLIGEAPGAEEDRQGKP' A
#
# COMPACT_ATOMS: atom_id res chain seq x y z
N MET A 1 6.24 7.55 -16.95
CA MET A 1 5.64 7.40 -15.61
C MET A 1 5.12 5.98 -15.53
N ALA A 2 5.58 5.16 -14.59
CA ALA A 2 5.02 3.82 -14.41
C ALA A 2 3.59 3.95 -13.85
N SER A 3 2.63 3.22 -14.43
CA SER A 3 1.25 3.21 -13.93
C SER A 3 1.19 2.37 -12.65
N ALA A 4 0.48 2.86 -11.61
CA ALA A 4 0.27 2.09 -10.37
C ALA A 4 -0.26 0.67 -10.64
N ARG A 5 -1.11 0.54 -11.67
CA ARG A 5 -1.67 -0.75 -12.09
C ARG A 5 -0.63 -1.70 -12.67
N GLU A 6 0.37 -1.19 -13.37
CA GLU A 6 1.45 -2.00 -13.95
C GLU A 6 2.39 -2.50 -12.86
N SER A 7 2.82 -1.61 -11.95
CA SER A 7 3.66 -1.97 -10.80
C SER A 7 3.00 -3.01 -9.90
N ALA A 8 1.70 -2.85 -9.62
CA ALA A 8 0.95 -3.83 -8.83
C ALA A 8 0.80 -5.19 -9.56
N ARG A 9 0.63 -5.18 -10.89
CA ARG A 9 0.54 -6.41 -11.70
C ARG A 9 1.84 -7.19 -11.79
N SER A 10 2.98 -6.52 -11.69
CA SER A 10 4.30 -7.18 -11.73
C SER A 10 4.70 -7.84 -10.41
N ALA A 11 4.01 -7.54 -9.30
CA ALA A 11 4.26 -8.18 -8.01
C ALA A 11 3.59 -9.56 -7.95
N GLY A 12 4.38 -10.61 -7.74
CA GLY A 12 3.92 -11.99 -7.60
C GLY A 12 3.62 -12.39 -6.15
N THR A 13 4.05 -11.58 -5.17
CA THR A 13 3.81 -11.82 -3.73
C THR A 13 3.32 -10.56 -3.02
N LEU A 14 2.73 -10.72 -1.83
CA LEU A 14 2.33 -9.58 -0.99
C LEU A 14 3.52 -8.73 -0.55
N GLU A 15 4.68 -9.36 -0.34
CA GLU A 15 5.92 -8.66 -0.03
C GLU A 15 6.39 -7.81 -1.21
N GLU A 16 6.43 -8.38 -2.41
CA GLU A 16 6.76 -7.62 -3.62
C GLU A 16 5.76 -6.48 -3.88
N LEU A 17 4.47 -6.71 -3.59
CA LEU A 17 3.44 -5.69 -3.75
C LEU A 17 3.62 -4.54 -2.75
N ARG A 18 3.93 -4.86 -1.49
CA ARG A 18 4.26 -3.87 -0.45
C ARG A 18 5.43 -3.00 -0.89
N ASP A 19 6.49 -3.63 -1.38
CA ASP A 19 7.71 -2.92 -1.80
C ASP A 19 7.44 -2.05 -3.04
N ALA A 20 6.64 -2.54 -3.99
CA ALA A 20 6.20 -1.76 -5.15
C ALA A 20 5.35 -0.53 -4.75
N VAL A 21 4.45 -0.67 -3.78
CA VAL A 21 3.64 0.45 -3.26
C VAL A 21 4.52 1.47 -2.54
N ALA A 22 5.43 1.02 -1.67
CA ALA A 22 6.35 1.90 -0.95
C ALA A 22 7.27 2.68 -1.90
N ALA A 23 7.71 2.06 -3.00
CA ALA A 23 8.54 2.69 -4.02
C ALA A 23 7.75 3.58 -5.01
N PHE A 24 6.41 3.58 -4.98
CA PHE A 24 5.61 4.27 -6.00
C PHE A 24 5.62 5.80 -5.85
N ASP A 25 6.30 6.49 -6.76
CA ASP A 25 6.36 7.97 -6.81
C ASP A 25 5.36 8.60 -7.79
N GLY A 26 4.45 7.81 -8.35
CA GLY A 26 3.51 8.27 -9.38
C GLY A 26 2.28 9.02 -8.85
N CYS A 27 2.17 9.28 -7.53
CA CYS A 27 1.08 10.06 -6.94
C CYS A 27 1.61 11.18 -6.04
N ALA A 28 0.81 12.25 -5.90
CA ALA A 28 1.16 13.37 -5.03
C ALA A 28 0.98 13.07 -3.54
N LEU A 29 0.16 12.07 -3.18
CA LEU A 29 -0.15 11.72 -1.78
C LEU A 29 1.11 11.35 -0.98
N LYS A 30 2.05 10.65 -1.63
CA LYS A 30 3.32 10.25 -1.02
C LYS A 30 4.17 11.44 -0.54
N LYS A 31 3.98 12.64 -1.11
CA LYS A 31 4.76 13.84 -0.74
C LYS A 31 4.43 14.34 0.67
N THR A 32 3.23 14.02 1.17
CA THR A 32 2.74 14.50 2.47
C THR A 32 2.49 13.39 3.47
N ALA A 33 2.41 12.14 3.03
CA ALA A 33 2.28 10.97 3.90
C ALA A 33 3.57 10.76 4.72
N MET A 34 3.43 10.33 5.98
CA MET A 34 4.55 9.95 6.83
C MET A 34 4.97 8.50 6.58
N ASN A 35 4.01 7.59 6.40
CA ASN A 35 4.28 6.18 6.20
C ASN A 35 3.45 5.61 5.04
N THR A 36 3.96 4.53 4.45
CA THR A 36 3.14 3.70 3.56
C THR A 36 2.29 2.77 4.40
N VAL A 37 0.97 2.94 4.33
CA VAL A 37 0.00 2.05 4.98
C VAL A 37 -0.45 1.02 3.96
N PHE A 38 -0.01 -0.24 4.12
CA PHE A 38 -0.24 -1.30 3.14
C PHE A 38 -1.40 -2.23 3.52
N SER A 39 -1.12 -3.24 4.35
CA SER A 39 -2.09 -4.21 4.84
C SER A 39 -1.60 -4.79 6.15
N ASP A 40 -2.52 -5.18 7.03
CA ASP A 40 -2.25 -6.00 8.21
C ASP A 40 -3.18 -7.22 8.22
N GLY A 41 -2.81 -8.26 8.96
CA GLY A 41 -3.56 -9.50 9.10
C GLY A 41 -2.92 -10.71 8.44
N ALA A 42 -3.72 -11.77 8.25
CA ALA A 42 -3.23 -13.05 7.76
C ALA A 42 -3.17 -13.08 6.22
N PRO A 43 -1.99 -13.32 5.60
CA PRO A 43 -1.86 -13.49 4.15
C PRO A 43 -2.77 -14.57 3.55
N GLU A 44 -3.00 -15.64 4.31
CA GLU A 44 -3.84 -16.78 3.95
C GLU A 44 -5.32 -16.58 4.37
N GLY A 45 -5.69 -15.35 4.72
CA GLY A 45 -7.04 -14.99 5.12
C GLY A 45 -8.05 -15.23 3.99
N ARG A 46 -9.19 -15.86 4.30
CA ARG A 46 -10.27 -16.11 3.32
C ARG A 46 -11.13 -14.88 3.03
N LEU A 47 -10.95 -13.81 3.78
CA LEU A 47 -11.69 -12.56 3.67
C LEU A 47 -10.71 -11.39 3.76
N MET A 48 -10.81 -10.46 2.82
CA MET A 48 -10.10 -9.19 2.82
C MET A 48 -11.11 -8.06 2.90
N LEU A 49 -10.90 -7.12 3.82
CA LEU A 49 -11.68 -5.89 3.92
C LEU A 49 -10.86 -4.76 3.31
N ILE A 50 -11.48 -3.96 2.45
CA ILE A 50 -10.84 -2.82 1.77
C ILE A 50 -11.57 -1.55 2.21
N GLY A 51 -10.85 -0.68 2.92
CA GLY A 51 -11.32 0.63 3.33
C GLY A 51 -11.12 1.70 2.25
N GLU A 52 -11.20 2.97 2.66
CA GLU A 52 -10.91 4.11 1.81
C GLU A 52 -9.39 4.39 1.72
N ALA A 53 -8.94 5.61 2.06
CA ALA A 53 -7.54 5.96 2.22
C ALA A 53 -7.15 5.97 3.71
N PRO A 54 -5.85 5.84 4.05
CA PRO A 54 -5.39 5.94 5.43
C PRO A 54 -5.71 7.31 6.03
N GLY A 55 -6.18 7.32 7.28
CA GLY A 55 -6.33 8.52 8.08
C GLY A 55 -5.02 8.96 8.72
N ALA A 56 -5.08 9.99 9.55
CA ALA A 56 -3.91 10.59 10.18
C ALA A 56 -3.23 9.64 11.19
N GLU A 57 -4.00 8.81 11.89
CA GLU A 57 -3.46 7.89 12.89
C GLU A 57 -2.83 6.68 12.21
N GLU A 58 -3.49 6.14 11.19
CA GLU A 58 -2.98 5.06 10.35
C GLU A 58 -1.67 5.47 9.66
N ASP A 59 -1.62 6.67 9.07
CA ASP A 59 -0.40 7.25 8.48
C ASP A 59 0.71 7.41 9.51
N ARG A 60 0.39 7.83 10.75
CA ARG A 60 1.39 7.94 11.82
C ARG A 60 1.93 6.58 12.26
N GLN A 61 1.08 5.55 12.30
CA GLN A 61 1.45 4.20 12.73
C GLN A 61 2.06 3.33 11.60
N GLY A 62 1.80 3.67 10.34
CA GLY A 62 2.14 2.84 9.19
C GLY A 62 1.29 1.57 9.10
N LYS A 63 0.09 1.57 9.67
CA LYS A 63 -0.81 0.40 9.74
C LYS A 63 -2.26 0.79 9.49
N PRO A 64 -3.02 -0.04 8.75
CA PRO A 64 -4.45 0.17 8.52
C PRO A 64 -5.30 -0.21 9.74
#